data_AF-A0A182RXE8-F1
#
_entry.id   AF-A0A182RXE8-F1
#
_cell.length_a   1.000
_cell.length_b   1.000
_cell.length_c   1.000
_cell.angle_alpha   90.00
_cell.angle_beta   90.00
_cell.angle_gamma   90.00
#
_symmetry.space_group_name_H-M   'P 1'
#
loop_
_entity.id
_entity.type
_entity.pdbx_description
1 polymer ?
#
loop_
_entity_poly.entity_id
_entity_poly.type
_entity_poly.pdbx_seq_one_letter_code
_entity_poly.pdbx_strand_id
1 'polypeptide(L)'
;MSGYLFRNYGSRYISILSRVWSGNSQMMKNSEANLRKALEAKFPQAKNIVVSDISGGCGSMYEIFVESKEFKGLSTVKQHRLITETLKSEIKDMHGLRIHTSITD
;
A
#
# COMPACT_ATOMS: atom_id res chain seq x y z
N MET A 1 59.73 -24.54 -33.11
CA MET A 1 58.73 -23.46 -33.28
C MET A 1 57.38 -24.08 -33.00
N SER A 2 56.85 -23.79 -31.81
CA SER A 2 55.86 -24.59 -31.09
C SER A 2 54.43 -24.34 -31.58
N GLY A 3 53.71 -25.43 -31.80
CA GLY A 3 52.33 -25.45 -32.27
C GLY A 3 51.31 -24.89 -31.28
N TYR A 4 50.17 -24.57 -31.86
CA TYR A 4 48.97 -23.93 -31.31
C TYR A 4 48.45 -24.55 -30.01
N LEU A 5 48.32 -23.70 -28.98
CA LEU A 5 47.64 -23.97 -27.73
C LEU A 5 46.12 -23.81 -27.92
N PHE A 6 45.41 -24.91 -28.12
CA PHE A 6 44.00 -24.99 -27.72
C PHE A 6 43.93 -25.27 -26.22
N ARG A 7 43.41 -24.33 -25.44
CA ARG A 7 43.11 -24.53 -24.03
C ARG A 7 41.59 -24.46 -23.84
N ASN A 8 41.02 -25.64 -23.60
CA ASN A 8 39.63 -25.84 -23.16
C ASN A 8 39.33 -24.96 -21.94
N TYR A 9 38.37 -24.05 -22.08
CA TYR A 9 37.75 -23.37 -20.94
C TYR A 9 36.74 -24.32 -20.30
N GLY A 10 37.08 -24.75 -19.08
CA GLY A 10 36.27 -25.63 -18.27
C GLY A 10 34.95 -24.99 -17.82
N SER A 11 33.94 -25.85 -17.82
CA SER A 11 32.86 -25.95 -16.85
C SER A 11 31.99 -24.71 -16.59
N ARG A 12 30.86 -24.69 -17.32
CA ARG A 12 29.69 -23.87 -17.01
C ARG A 12 29.07 -24.33 -15.68
N TYR A 13 29.31 -23.60 -14.61
CA TYR A 13 28.44 -23.60 -13.42
C TYR A 13 28.04 -22.16 -13.11
N ILE A 14 27.09 -21.65 -13.89
CA ILE A 14 26.25 -20.53 -13.48
C ILE A 14 25.25 -21.16 -12.52
N SER A 15 25.50 -21.03 -11.22
CA SER A 15 24.57 -21.46 -10.18
C SER A 15 23.31 -20.62 -10.29
N ILE A 16 22.31 -21.18 -10.97
CA ILE A 16 20.91 -20.73 -10.91
C ILE A 16 20.41 -21.11 -9.52
N LEU A 17 20.84 -20.37 -8.49
CA LEU A 17 20.15 -20.40 -7.21
C LEU A 17 18.85 -19.64 -7.43
N SER A 18 17.86 -20.45 -7.84
CA SER A 18 16.44 -20.20 -7.75
C SER A 18 16.12 -19.23 -6.62
N ARG A 19 15.46 -18.13 -7.02
CA ARG A 19 14.66 -17.26 -6.18
C ARG A 19 13.83 -18.09 -5.19
N VAL A 20 14.38 -18.36 -4.02
CA VAL A 20 13.59 -18.60 -2.82
C VAL A 20 13.55 -17.26 -2.12
N TRP A 21 12.74 -16.35 -2.67
CA TRP A 21 12.11 -15.35 -1.85
C TRP A 21 11.16 -16.14 -0.96
N SER A 22 11.66 -16.61 0.19
CA SER A 22 10.82 -16.91 1.33
C SER A 22 10.19 -15.59 1.71
N GLY A 23 9.11 -15.27 1.01
CA GLY A 23 8.20 -14.22 1.40
C GLY A 23 7.63 -14.68 2.71
N ASN A 24 8.29 -14.27 3.79
CA ASN A 24 7.65 -14.20 5.08
C ASN A 24 6.50 -13.23 4.83
N SER A 25 5.33 -13.78 4.50
CA SER A 25 4.06 -13.09 4.41
C SER A 25 3.73 -12.68 5.84
N GLN A 26 4.47 -11.68 6.33
CA GLN A 26 4.23 -11.04 7.59
C GLN A 26 2.93 -10.29 7.43
N MET A 27 1.90 -10.99 7.87
CA MET A 27 0.65 -10.49 8.36
C MET A 27 0.76 -9.05 8.88
N MET A 28 0.24 -8.11 8.09
CA MET A 28 -0.41 -6.92 8.62
C MET A 28 -1.86 -7.00 8.18
N LYS A 29 -2.70 -7.60 9.03
CA LYS A 29 -4.17 -7.59 8.91
C LYS A 29 -4.72 -6.20 9.27
N ASN A 30 -4.24 -5.15 8.62
CA ASN A 30 -5.04 -3.95 8.46
C ASN A 30 -6.00 -4.23 7.32
N SER A 31 -6.97 -5.12 7.57
CA SER A 31 -7.96 -5.44 6.55
C SER A 31 -8.59 -4.12 6.10
N GLU A 32 -8.71 -3.94 4.79
CA GLU A 32 -9.44 -2.85 4.17
C GLU A 32 -10.77 -2.56 4.90
N ALA A 33 -11.43 -3.62 5.37
CA ALA A 33 -12.62 -3.58 6.21
C ALA A 33 -12.44 -2.84 7.55
N ASN A 34 -11.31 -2.97 8.24
CA ASN A 34 -11.03 -2.24 9.48
C ASN A 34 -10.85 -0.74 9.22
N LEU A 35 -10.08 -0.38 8.19
CA LEU A 35 -9.92 1.02 7.78
C LEU A 35 -11.26 1.64 7.39
N ARG A 36 -12.05 0.89 6.61
CA ARG A 36 -13.39 1.30 6.22
C ARG A 36 -14.30 1.52 7.42
N LYS A 37 -14.33 0.59 8.39
CA LYS A 37 -15.13 0.73 9.62
C LYS A 37 -14.71 1.95 10.44
N ALA A 38 -13.41 2.22 10.57
CA ALA A 38 -12.92 3.40 11.28
C ALA A 38 -13.39 4.71 10.62
N LEU A 39 -13.38 4.75 9.28
CA LEU A 39 -13.89 5.90 8.52
C LEU A 39 -15.41 6.04 8.62
N GLU A 40 -16.16 4.94 8.51
CA GLU A 40 -17.61 4.92 8.68
C GLU A 40 -18.03 5.41 10.07
N ALA A 41 -17.29 5.02 11.12
CA ALA A 41 -17.55 5.47 12.48
C ALA A 41 -17.26 6.97 12.68
N LYS A 42 -16.26 7.53 11.98
CA LYS A 42 -15.92 8.94 12.09
C LYS A 42 -16.80 9.86 11.26
N PHE A 43 -17.13 9.43 10.05
CA PHE A 43 -17.85 10.23 9.06
C PHE A 43 -19.24 9.61 8.81
N PRO A 44 -20.19 9.73 9.76
CA PRO A 44 -21.53 9.15 9.60
C PRO A 44 -22.34 9.78 8.47
N GLN A 45 -21.99 11.00 8.05
CA GLN A 45 -22.59 11.69 6.90
C GLN A 45 -21.88 11.41 5.57
N ALA A 46 -20.90 10.50 5.56
CA ALA A 46 -20.26 10.08 4.34
C ALA A 46 -21.26 9.29 3.48
N LYS A 47 -21.36 9.68 2.21
CA LYS A 47 -22.21 9.03 1.22
C LYS A 47 -21.49 7.85 0.57
N ASN A 48 -20.18 7.98 0.37
CA ASN A 48 -19.36 6.95 -0.24
C ASN A 48 -17.99 6.89 0.43
N ILE A 49 -17.59 5.70 0.84
CA ILE A 49 -16.26 5.41 1.41
C ILE A 49 -15.71 4.20 0.67
N VAL A 50 -14.59 4.41 -0.01
CA VAL A 50 -13.87 3.36 -0.72
C VAL A 50 -12.45 3.31 -0.18
N VAL A 51 -12.02 2.12 0.21
CA VAL A 51 -10.64 1.83 0.59
C VAL A 51 -10.15 0.75 -0.35
N SER A 52 -8.98 0.90 -0.95
CA SER A 52 -8.40 -0.08 -1.86
C SER A 52 -6.93 -0.29 -1.57
N ASP A 53 -6.49 -1.55 -1.48
CA ASP A 53 -5.07 -1.89 -1.36
C ASP A 53 -4.39 -1.79 -2.73
N ILE A 54 -3.45 -0.84 -2.87
CA ILE A 54 -2.66 -0.63 -4.08
C ILE A 54 -1.26 -1.25 -3.99
N SER A 55 -0.97 -1.98 -2.90
CA SER A 55 0.31 -2.68 -2.70
C SER A 55 0.34 -4.10 -3.26
N GLY A 56 -0.74 -4.56 -3.90
CA GLY A 56 -0.81 -5.90 -4.48
C GLY A 56 -0.94 -7.02 -3.44
N GLY A 57 -1.60 -6.74 -2.31
CA GLY A 57 -1.86 -7.72 -1.24
C GLY A 57 -0.78 -7.79 -0.16
N CYS A 58 0.22 -6.90 -0.20
CA CYS A 58 1.19 -6.76 0.88
C CYS A 58 0.63 -5.96 2.07
N GLY A 59 -0.44 -5.18 1.86
CA GLY A 59 -1.03 -4.30 2.86
C GLY A 59 -0.12 -3.14 3.26
N SER A 60 0.80 -2.71 2.40
CA SER A 60 1.77 -1.64 2.71
C SER A 60 1.33 -0.26 2.22
N MET A 61 0.37 -0.19 1.29
CA MET A 61 -0.10 1.08 0.70
C MET A 61 -1.58 1.00 0.32
N TYR A 62 -2.33 2.00 0.73
CA TYR A 62 -3.78 2.06 0.49
C TYR A 62 -4.18 3.38 -0.15
N GLU A 63 -5.21 3.30 -0.98
CA GLU A 63 -5.92 4.42 -1.56
C GLU A 63 -7.29 4.55 -0.90
N ILE A 64 -7.63 5.76 -0.47
CA ILE A 64 -8.83 6.06 0.29
C ILE A 64 -9.57 7.19 -0.40
N PHE A 65 -10.84 6.92 -0.72
CA PHE A 65 -11.77 7.89 -1.28
C PHE A 65 -12.93 8.09 -0.30
N VAL A 66 -13.12 9.33 0.14
CA VAL A 66 -14.23 9.69 1.03
C VAL A 66 -15.05 10.82 0.43
N GLU A 67 -16.34 10.57 0.23
CA GLU A 67 -17.33 11.55 -0.19
C GLU A 67 -18.25 11.88 0.99
N SER A 68 -18.18 13.11 1.52
CA SER A 68 -18.96 13.51 2.70
C SER A 68 -19.37 14.99 2.67
N LYS A 69 -20.54 15.30 3.23
CA LYS A 69 -21.02 16.68 3.40
C LYS A 69 -20.21 17.46 4.46
N GLU A 70 -19.59 16.75 5.40
CA GLU A 70 -18.81 17.34 6.49
C GLU A 70 -17.55 18.07 6.00
N PHE A 71 -17.11 17.78 4.78
CA PHE A 71 -15.98 18.46 4.15
C PHE A 71 -16.34 19.85 3.59
N LYS A 72 -17.62 20.21 3.56
CA LYS A 72 -18.08 21.52 3.09
C LYS A 72 -17.53 22.63 3.97
N GLY A 73 -16.79 23.56 3.36
CA GLY A 73 -16.16 24.69 4.06
C GLY A 73 -14.79 24.37 4.68
N LEU A 74 -14.29 23.14 4.56
CA LEU A 74 -12.92 22.78 4.96
C LEU A 74 -11.99 22.89 3.75
N SER A 75 -10.75 23.34 3.98
CA SER A 75 -9.70 23.27 2.95
C SER A 75 -9.24 21.83 2.75
N THR A 76 -8.75 21.49 1.56
CA THR A 76 -8.24 20.15 1.22
C THR A 76 -7.23 19.62 2.23
N VAL A 77 -6.32 20.47 2.71
CA VAL A 77 -5.34 20.10 3.74
C VAL A 77 -6.02 19.69 5.06
N LYS A 78 -7.06 20.41 5.49
CA LYS A 78 -7.82 20.07 6.70
C LYS A 78 -8.59 18.76 6.54
N GLN A 79 -9.20 18.55 5.37
CA GLN A 79 -9.90 17.31 5.06
C GLN A 79 -8.94 16.10 5.14
N HIS A 80 -7.77 16.21 4.50
CA HIS A 80 -6.75 15.17 4.54
C HIS A 80 -6.23 14.94 5.96
N ARG A 81 -6.02 16.01 6.75
CA ARG A 81 -5.61 15.88 8.16
C ARG A 81 -6.64 15.10 8.98
N LEU A 82 -7.93 15.38 8.82
CA LEU A 82 -8.99 14.64 9.55
C LEU A 82 -8.96 13.14 9.24
N ILE A 83 -8.75 12.77 7.98
CA ILE A 83 -8.64 11.38 7.53
C ILE A 83 -7.35 10.73 8.07
N THR A 84 -6.22 11.44 7.98
CA THR A 84 -4.94 10.94 8.53
C THR A 84 -5.02 10.76 10.05
N GLU A 85 -5.67 11.68 10.76
CA GLU A 85 -5.83 11.60 12.21
C GLU A 85 -6.71 10.41 12.63
N THR A 86 -7.78 10.15 11.87
CA THR A 86 -8.66 8.99 12.14
C THR A 86 -7.94 7.67 11.97
N LEU A 87 -7.12 7.58 10.95
CA LEU A 87 -6.44 6.35 10.60
C LEU A 87 -5.06 6.23 11.25
N LYS A 88 -4.64 7.23 12.04
CA LYS A 88 -3.30 7.27 12.63
C LYS A 88 -3.02 6.06 13.53
N SER A 89 -4.04 5.52 14.20
CA SER A 89 -3.93 4.32 15.03
C SER A 89 -3.71 3.05 14.20
N GLU A 90 -4.40 2.94 13.07
CA GLU A 90 -4.43 1.79 12.19
C GLU A 90 -3.22 1.76 11.25
N ILE A 91 -2.67 2.93 10.92
CA ILE A 91 -1.66 3.12 9.86
C ILE A 91 -0.23 3.17 10.38
N LYS A 92 0.00 3.02 11.69
CA LYS A 92 1.34 3.12 12.31
C LYS A 92 2.41 2.25 11.63
N ASP A 93 2.00 1.16 11.00
CA ASP A 93 2.88 0.20 10.35
C ASP A 93 2.82 0.22 8.80
N MET A 94 2.10 1.17 8.20
CA MET A 94 1.95 1.29 6.75
C MET A 94 3.01 2.21 6.12
N HIS A 95 3.45 1.88 4.90
CA HIS A 95 4.47 2.65 4.17
C HIS A 95 3.92 3.91 3.52
N GLY A 96 2.62 3.97 3.21
CA GLY A 96 2.03 5.14 2.57
C GLY A 96 0.52 5.10 2.43
N LEU A 97 -0.05 6.28 2.20
CA LEU A 97 -1.46 6.51 1.96
C LEU A 97 -1.66 7.48 0.82
N ARG A 98 -2.68 7.22 0.01
CA ARG A 98 -3.24 8.19 -0.93
C ARG A 98 -4.67 8.53 -0.51
N ILE A 99 -4.93 9.81 -0.27
CA ILE A 99 -6.21 10.31 0.22
C ILE A 99 -6.84 11.16 -0.87
N HIS A 100 -8.08 10.84 -1.21
CA HIS A 100 -8.95 11.61 -2.07
C HIS A 100 -10.23 11.96 -1.33
N THR A 101 -10.58 13.24 -1.34
CA THR A 101 -11.79 13.74 -0.72
C THR A 101 -12.68 14.40 -1.76
N SER A 102 -13.98 14.23 -1.59
CA SER A 102 -14.98 14.90 -2.40
C SER A 102 -16.14 15.33 -1.51
N ILE A 103 -16.76 16.44 -1.87
CA ILE A 103 -17.93 16.96 -1.17
C ILE A 103 -19.14 16.48 -1.97
N THR A 104 -20.09 15.82 -1.30
CA THR A 104 -21.40 15.57 -1.93
C THR A 104 -22.29 16.80 -1.74
N ASP A 105 -23.06 17.14 -2.78
CA ASP A 105 -24.09 18.17 -2.74
C ASP A 105 -25.23 17.82 -1.75
#